data_AF-D3AG99-F1
#
_entry.id   AF-D3AG99-F1
#
_cell.length_a   1.000
_cell.length_b   1.000
_cell.length_c   1.000
_cell.angle_alpha   90.00
_cell.angle_beta   90.00
_cell.angle_gamma   90.00
#
_symmetry.space_group_name_H-M   'P 1'
#
loop_
_entity.id
_entity.type
_entity.pdbx_description
1 polymer ?
#
loop_
_entity_poly.entity_id
_entity_poly.type
_entity_poly.pdbx_seq_one_letter_code
_entity_poly.pdbx_strand_id
1 'polypeptide(L)'
;MGKKWITAVLAAALSVAMASSAFAGTWENQEGRWKYHNDDGSYAAAQWVEDQGNWYYVEQDGFMKTGWYQDAAGVWYYLDENTGAMASNTTRNIGGTDYTFDGSGAWMQPQVRLNDGWNGTTYVNRLIGYQITLPDSYQAVSGNSVSLPENAQYDMVAAAPDGNSIIVTAVINMSELDGENWSDEELAYYFKYIYRSDSDVIGASFNDLGFAKITLVQSEDGVADVYFRRCGSYVLMIETVFIPSRWQEIDQILHTMKIPD
;
A
#
# COMPACT_ATOMS: atom_id res chain seq x y z
N MET A 1 -41.43 33.01 6.06
CA MET A 1 -41.22 31.83 6.92
C MET A 1 -40.85 30.66 6.04
N GLY A 2 -39.55 30.34 5.98
CA GLY A 2 -38.98 29.36 5.05
C GLY A 2 -39.22 27.92 5.49
N LYS A 3 -39.66 27.09 4.54
CA LYS A 3 -39.75 25.63 4.71
C LYS A 3 -38.36 25.03 4.50
N LYS A 4 -37.86 24.31 5.51
CA LYS A 4 -36.61 23.54 5.46
C LYS A 4 -36.78 22.36 4.49
N TRP A 5 -35.96 22.30 3.45
CA TRP A 5 -35.80 21.10 2.63
C TRP A 5 -34.63 20.32 3.21
N ILE A 6 -34.90 19.08 3.64
CA ILE A 6 -33.87 18.12 4.04
C ILE A 6 -33.31 17.57 2.72
N THR A 7 -32.06 17.93 2.40
CA THR A 7 -31.32 17.31 1.30
C THR A 7 -30.97 15.89 1.71
N ALA A 8 -31.68 14.93 1.12
CA ALA A 8 -31.34 13.52 1.19
C ALA A 8 -30.02 13.28 0.44
N VAL A 9 -29.06 12.66 1.10
CA VAL A 9 -27.85 12.15 0.46
C VAL A 9 -28.26 11.01 -0.47
N LEU A 10 -28.01 11.17 -1.77
CA LEU A 10 -28.07 10.06 -2.72
C LEU A 10 -26.97 9.06 -2.36
N ALA A 11 -27.33 7.96 -1.70
CA ALA A 11 -26.55 6.74 -1.77
C ALA A 11 -26.87 6.09 -3.12
N ALA A 12 -25.91 6.13 -4.06
CA ALA A 12 -25.98 5.29 -5.24
C ALA A 12 -25.73 3.84 -4.80
N ALA A 13 -26.80 3.13 -4.44
CA ALA A 13 -26.78 1.68 -4.35
C ALA A 13 -26.74 1.14 -5.78
N LEU A 14 -25.58 0.65 -6.22
CA LEU A 14 -25.49 -0.16 -7.42
C LEU A 14 -25.80 -1.62 -7.01
N SER A 15 -26.96 -2.08 -7.43
CA SER A 15 -27.52 -3.40 -7.18
C SER A 15 -27.00 -4.46 -8.16
N VAL A 16 -26.65 -5.66 -7.68
CA VAL A 16 -27.21 -6.93 -8.19
C VAL A 16 -27.31 -7.92 -7.02
N ALA A 17 -28.51 -8.42 -6.76
CA ALA A 17 -28.69 -9.66 -6.02
C ALA A 17 -28.34 -10.81 -6.96
N MET A 18 -27.27 -11.55 -6.69
CA MET A 18 -27.11 -12.90 -7.23
C MET A 18 -27.39 -13.85 -6.07
N ALA A 19 -28.51 -14.56 -6.16
CA ALA A 19 -28.67 -15.78 -5.37
C ALA A 19 -27.58 -16.75 -5.85
N SER A 20 -26.52 -16.95 -5.06
CA SER A 20 -25.65 -18.09 -5.29
C SER A 20 -26.44 -19.33 -4.91
N SER A 21 -26.94 -20.05 -5.91
CA SER A 21 -27.22 -21.48 -5.75
C SER A 21 -25.96 -22.09 -5.16
N ALA A 22 -26.04 -22.65 -3.95
CA ALA A 22 -24.98 -23.45 -3.38
C ALA A 22 -24.73 -24.61 -4.37
N PHE A 23 -23.67 -24.50 -5.17
CA PHE A 23 -23.36 -25.48 -6.20
C PHE A 23 -22.80 -26.73 -5.51
N ALA A 24 -23.69 -27.68 -5.20
CA ALA A 24 -23.27 -29.06 -4.96
C ALA A 24 -22.58 -29.59 -6.23
N GLY A 25 -21.42 -30.21 -6.04
CA GLY A 25 -20.54 -30.66 -7.11
C GLY A 25 -19.40 -31.50 -6.55
N THR A 26 -18.45 -31.89 -7.40
CA THR A 26 -17.33 -32.75 -7.01
C THR A 26 -16.01 -32.30 -7.63
N TRP A 27 -14.93 -32.52 -6.90
CA TRP A 27 -13.58 -32.28 -7.38
C TRP A 27 -13.07 -33.45 -8.23
N GLU A 28 -12.63 -33.15 -9.45
CA GLU A 28 -12.03 -34.10 -10.38
C GLU A 28 -10.55 -33.79 -10.57
N ASN A 29 -9.69 -34.80 -10.40
CA ASN A 29 -8.26 -34.68 -10.65
C ASN A 29 -7.95 -34.96 -12.13
N GLN A 30 -7.32 -34.00 -12.78
CA GLN A 30 -6.80 -34.11 -14.15
C GLN A 30 -5.31 -33.82 -14.12
N GLU A 31 -4.49 -34.87 -14.25
CA GLU A 31 -3.04 -34.79 -14.32
C GLU A 31 -2.39 -34.01 -13.15
N GLY A 32 -2.94 -34.16 -11.94
CA GLY A 32 -2.42 -33.49 -10.74
C GLY A 32 -2.98 -32.10 -10.49
N ARG A 33 -3.83 -31.56 -11.39
CA ARG A 33 -4.62 -30.35 -11.15
C ARG A 33 -6.08 -30.72 -10.89
N TRP A 34 -6.80 -29.86 -10.18
CA TRP A 34 -8.18 -30.14 -9.77
C TRP A 34 -9.16 -29.23 -10.49
N LYS A 35 -10.28 -29.78 -10.98
CA LYS A 35 -11.42 -29.04 -11.51
C LYS A 35 -12.66 -29.31 -10.67
N TYR A 36 -13.55 -28.33 -10.55
CA TYR A 36 -14.83 -28.52 -9.87
C TYR A 36 -15.94 -28.74 -10.89
N HIS A 37 -16.54 -29.92 -10.86
CA HIS A 37 -17.65 -30.32 -11.71
C HIS A 37 -18.96 -30.14 -10.95
N ASN A 38 -19.80 -29.24 -11.44
CA ASN A 38 -21.09 -28.92 -10.86
C ASN A 38 -22.11 -30.03 -11.16
N ASP A 39 -23.13 -30.17 -10.31
CA ASP A 39 -24.20 -31.17 -10.51
C ASP A 39 -25.00 -30.97 -11.82
N ASP A 40 -24.98 -29.77 -12.40
CA ASP A 40 -25.61 -29.47 -13.69
C ASP A 40 -24.78 -29.94 -14.91
N GLY A 41 -23.62 -30.55 -14.67
CA GLY A 41 -22.71 -31.05 -15.69
C GLY A 41 -21.72 -30.00 -16.22
N SER A 42 -21.77 -28.77 -15.72
CA SER A 42 -20.82 -27.71 -16.06
C SER A 42 -19.56 -27.78 -15.19
N TYR A 43 -18.50 -27.10 -15.62
CA TYR A 43 -17.31 -26.88 -14.80
C TYR A 43 -17.28 -25.46 -14.28
N ALA A 44 -16.88 -25.30 -13.02
CA ALA A 44 -16.59 -23.99 -12.46
C ALA A 44 -15.41 -23.34 -13.22
N ALA A 45 -15.49 -22.03 -13.40
CA ALA A 45 -14.41 -21.20 -13.95
C ALA A 45 -14.55 -19.77 -13.42
N ALA A 46 -13.41 -19.14 -13.08
CA ALA A 46 -13.30 -17.78 -12.56
C ALA A 46 -14.27 -17.47 -11.39
N GLN A 47 -14.40 -18.40 -10.43
CA GLN A 47 -15.37 -18.29 -9.35
C GLN A 47 -14.92 -18.97 -8.06
N TRP A 48 -15.52 -18.52 -6.96
CA TRP A 48 -15.41 -19.16 -5.66
C TRP A 48 -16.34 -20.37 -5.56
N VAL A 49 -15.85 -21.44 -4.94
CA VAL A 49 -16.59 -22.69 -4.66
C VAL A 49 -16.53 -22.94 -3.16
N GLU A 50 -17.68 -23.20 -2.55
CA GLU A 50 -17.76 -23.68 -1.17
C GLU A 50 -17.96 -25.20 -1.19
N ASP A 51 -17.05 -25.95 -0.59
CA ASP A 51 -17.15 -27.40 -0.42
C ASP A 51 -16.84 -27.78 1.02
N GLN A 52 -17.79 -28.47 1.67
CA GLN A 52 -17.71 -28.94 3.06
C GLN A 52 -17.32 -27.82 4.07
N GLY A 53 -17.79 -26.60 3.84
CA GLY A 53 -17.54 -25.45 4.70
C GLY A 53 -16.17 -24.79 4.52
N ASN A 54 -15.40 -25.21 3.52
CA ASN A 54 -14.18 -24.53 3.09
C ASN A 54 -14.42 -23.83 1.75
N TRP A 55 -13.75 -22.70 1.55
CA TRP A 55 -13.81 -21.96 0.30
C TRP A 55 -12.58 -22.24 -0.55
N TYR A 56 -12.77 -22.31 -1.85
CA TYR A 56 -11.76 -22.54 -2.88
C TYR A 56 -12.00 -21.58 -4.03
N TYR A 57 -10.96 -21.24 -4.78
CA TYR A 57 -11.11 -20.44 -6.00
C TYR A 57 -10.73 -21.27 -7.23
N VAL A 58 -11.53 -21.19 -8.29
CA VAL A 58 -11.27 -21.83 -9.58
C VAL A 58 -10.91 -20.74 -10.59
N GLU A 59 -9.75 -20.86 -11.22
CA GLU A 59 -9.26 -19.90 -12.22
C GLU A 59 -10.08 -19.97 -13.53
N GLN A 60 -9.80 -19.06 -14.45
CA GLN A 60 -10.53 -18.97 -15.71
C GLN A 60 -10.33 -20.22 -16.60
N ASP A 61 -9.20 -20.91 -16.45
CA ASP A 61 -8.91 -22.18 -17.14
C ASP A 61 -9.64 -23.40 -16.52
N GLY A 62 -10.42 -23.16 -15.47
CA GLY A 62 -11.26 -24.14 -14.78
C GLY A 62 -10.53 -24.96 -13.73
N PHE A 63 -9.28 -24.65 -13.41
CA PHE A 63 -8.50 -25.36 -12.41
C PHE A 63 -8.46 -24.62 -11.06
N MET A 64 -8.34 -25.38 -9.99
CA MET A 64 -8.22 -24.87 -8.62
C MET A 64 -6.96 -24.01 -8.47
N LYS A 65 -7.14 -22.85 -7.86
CA LYS A 65 -6.07 -21.94 -7.48
C LYS A 65 -5.46 -22.36 -6.13
N THR A 66 -4.15 -22.26 -6.05
CA THR A 66 -3.37 -22.33 -4.81
C THR A 66 -2.50 -21.09 -4.68
N GLY A 67 -2.04 -20.78 -3.46
CA GLY A 67 -1.24 -19.59 -3.17
C GLY A 67 -2.08 -18.30 -3.11
N TRP A 68 -1.43 -17.18 -3.39
CA TRP A 68 -2.05 -15.85 -3.33
C TRP A 68 -3.07 -15.62 -4.46
N TYR A 69 -4.20 -15.02 -4.10
CA TYR A 69 -5.23 -14.55 -5.02
C TYR A 69 -5.60 -13.11 -4.67
N GLN A 70 -5.72 -12.25 -5.69
CA GLN A 70 -6.24 -10.90 -5.54
C GLN A 70 -7.53 -10.78 -6.34
N ASP A 71 -8.58 -10.25 -5.72
CA ASP A 71 -9.82 -9.99 -6.43
C ASP A 71 -9.79 -8.68 -7.23
N ALA A 72 -10.85 -8.41 -8.00
CA ALA A 72 -10.95 -7.20 -8.81
C ALA A 72 -11.06 -5.90 -7.99
N ALA A 73 -11.31 -5.97 -6.68
CA ALA A 73 -11.34 -4.84 -5.77
C ALA A 73 -9.98 -4.61 -5.07
N GLY A 74 -8.98 -5.44 -5.36
CA GLY A 74 -7.64 -5.35 -4.78
C GLY A 74 -7.46 -6.09 -3.45
N VAL A 75 -8.48 -6.84 -2.99
CA VAL A 75 -8.42 -7.60 -1.74
C VAL A 75 -7.65 -8.90 -1.96
N TRP A 76 -6.71 -9.18 -1.06
CA TRP A 76 -5.89 -10.39 -1.10
C TRP A 76 -6.49 -11.52 -0.28
N TYR A 77 -6.29 -12.74 -0.76
CA TYR A 77 -6.68 -14.00 -0.14
C TYR A 77 -5.52 -14.99 -0.30
N TYR A 78 -5.47 -15.99 0.58
CA TYR A 78 -4.49 -17.06 0.48
C TYR A 78 -5.17 -18.42 0.45
N LEU A 79 -4.90 -19.19 -0.61
CA LEU A 79 -5.38 -20.55 -0.80
C LEU A 79 -4.23 -21.48 -0.44
N ASP A 80 -4.43 -22.38 0.51
CA ASP A 80 -3.38 -23.28 0.99
C ASP A 80 -2.73 -24.09 -0.15
N GLU A 81 -1.41 -24.17 -0.17
CA GLU A 81 -0.67 -24.77 -1.30
C GLU A 81 -0.93 -26.27 -1.47
N ASN A 82 -1.28 -26.97 -0.39
CA ASN A 82 -1.47 -28.42 -0.42
C ASN A 82 -2.93 -28.81 -0.66
N THR A 83 -3.86 -28.01 -0.13
CA THR A 83 -5.29 -28.34 -0.10
C THR A 83 -6.14 -27.43 -0.97
N GLY A 84 -5.66 -26.24 -1.34
CA GLY A 84 -6.44 -25.21 -2.04
C GLY A 84 -7.45 -24.48 -1.16
N ALA A 85 -7.58 -24.86 0.11
CA ALA A 85 -8.54 -24.25 1.02
C ALA A 85 -8.13 -22.83 1.39
N MET A 86 -9.07 -21.89 1.31
CA MET A 86 -8.87 -20.50 1.68
C MET A 86 -8.59 -20.37 3.18
N ALA A 87 -7.55 -19.62 3.53
CA ALA A 87 -7.32 -19.18 4.89
C ALA A 87 -8.41 -18.18 5.32
N SER A 88 -9.13 -18.49 6.39
CA SER A 88 -10.11 -17.59 7.00
C SER A 88 -10.05 -17.67 8.51
N ASN A 89 -10.29 -16.54 9.17
CA ASN A 89 -10.28 -16.38 10.62
C ASN A 89 -9.04 -16.99 11.29
N THR A 90 -7.87 -16.73 10.71
CA THR A 90 -6.61 -17.41 11.08
C THR A 90 -5.40 -16.57 10.73
N THR A 91 -4.24 -16.94 11.31
CA THR A 91 -2.93 -16.40 10.93
C THR A 91 -2.09 -17.52 10.32
N ARG A 92 -1.47 -17.27 9.17
CA ARG A 92 -0.61 -18.22 8.45
C ARG A 92 0.82 -17.67 8.36
N ASN A 93 1.79 -18.52 8.69
CA ASN A 93 3.19 -18.24 8.36
C ASN A 93 3.46 -18.68 6.92
N ILE A 94 3.73 -17.73 6.03
CA ILE A 94 3.95 -17.94 4.60
C ILE A 94 5.31 -17.32 4.27
N GLY A 95 6.27 -18.14 3.84
CA GLY A 95 7.63 -17.66 3.54
C GLY A 95 8.37 -17.03 4.73
N GLY A 96 8.00 -17.36 5.97
CA GLY A 96 8.59 -16.77 7.18
C GLY A 96 7.89 -15.51 7.70
N THR A 97 6.82 -15.05 7.04
CA THR A 97 6.03 -13.89 7.47
C THR A 97 4.62 -14.32 7.90
N ASP A 98 4.10 -13.74 8.97
CA ASP A 98 2.75 -14.03 9.49
C ASP A 98 1.70 -13.12 8.83
N TYR A 99 0.69 -13.72 8.21
CA TYR A 99 -0.44 -13.04 7.56
C TYR A 99 -1.74 -13.42 8.25
N THR A 100 -2.52 -12.43 8.70
CA THR A 100 -3.82 -12.65 9.36
C THR A 100 -4.96 -12.46 8.37
N PHE A 101 -5.95 -13.35 8.38
CA PHE A 101 -7.11 -13.34 7.50
C PHE A 101 -8.38 -13.26 8.34
N ASP A 102 -9.32 -12.41 7.96
CA ASP A 102 -10.58 -12.25 8.69
C ASP A 102 -11.58 -13.40 8.39
N GLY A 103 -12.78 -13.31 8.95
CA GLY A 103 -13.82 -14.33 8.75
C GLY A 103 -14.29 -14.52 7.30
N SER A 104 -14.07 -13.53 6.43
CA SER A 104 -14.34 -13.63 4.99
C SER A 104 -13.15 -14.22 4.20
N GLY A 105 -12.02 -14.43 4.87
CA GLY A 105 -10.76 -14.83 4.24
C GLY A 105 -9.98 -13.70 3.60
N ALA A 106 -10.50 -12.48 3.65
CA ALA A 106 -9.74 -11.31 3.26
C ALA A 106 -8.50 -11.22 4.14
N TRP A 107 -7.34 -11.10 3.51
CA TRP A 107 -6.11 -10.76 4.20
C TRP A 107 -6.34 -9.44 4.91
N MET A 108 -6.27 -9.50 6.23
CA MET A 108 -6.12 -8.34 7.06
C MET A 108 -4.69 -7.87 6.85
N GLN A 109 -4.48 -7.15 5.75
CA GLN A 109 -3.39 -6.20 5.68
C GLN A 109 -3.42 -5.46 7.01
N PRO A 110 -2.28 -5.36 7.73
CA PRO A 110 -2.24 -4.65 8.99
C PRO A 110 -2.97 -3.31 8.82
N GLN A 111 -4.18 -3.22 9.36
CA GLN A 111 -4.90 -1.96 9.43
C GLN A 111 -4.13 -1.21 10.51
N VAL A 112 -3.17 -0.40 10.09
CA VAL A 112 -2.32 0.35 11.01
C VAL A 112 -3.19 1.38 11.72
N ARG A 113 -3.77 0.98 12.85
CA ARG A 113 -4.44 1.82 13.84
C ARG A 113 -4.19 1.10 15.19
N LEU A 114 -3.49 1.62 16.20
CA LEU A 114 -3.30 2.98 16.67
C LEU A 114 -2.00 3.09 17.49
N ASN A 115 -1.01 3.79 16.94
CA ASN A 115 -0.17 4.80 17.59
C ASN A 115 0.97 5.21 16.61
N ASP A 116 0.60 5.35 15.34
CA ASP A 116 1.33 6.21 14.42
C ASP A 116 0.81 7.62 14.66
N GLY A 117 1.70 8.58 14.71
CA GLY A 117 1.35 9.93 15.11
C GLY A 117 2.40 10.63 15.94
N TRP A 118 2.02 11.82 16.36
CA TRP A 118 2.90 12.74 17.05
C TRP A 118 3.00 12.41 18.55
N ASN A 119 4.23 12.20 19.01
CA ASN A 119 4.62 12.27 20.41
C ASN A 119 5.47 13.53 20.61
N GLY A 120 4.82 14.63 21.00
CA GLY A 120 5.43 15.96 20.96
C GLY A 120 5.79 16.31 19.52
N THR A 121 7.07 16.54 19.25
CA THR A 121 7.60 16.82 17.91
C THR A 121 8.13 15.61 17.15
N THR A 122 7.99 14.41 17.73
CA THR A 122 8.41 13.18 17.06
C THR A 122 7.21 12.48 16.45
N TYR A 123 7.23 12.28 15.15
CA TYR A 123 6.31 11.38 14.47
C TYR A 123 6.91 9.97 14.48
N VAL A 124 6.07 8.98 14.79
CA VAL A 124 6.43 7.56 14.76
C VAL A 124 5.53 6.86 13.76
N ASN A 125 6.12 6.05 12.89
CA ASN A 125 5.42 5.11 12.04
C ASN A 125 5.89 3.70 12.40
N ARG A 126 4.99 2.89 12.94
CA ARG A 126 5.30 1.54 13.41
C ARG A 126 5.14 0.49 12.32
N LEU A 127 4.52 0.82 11.18
CA LEU A 127 4.42 -0.07 10.03
C LEU A 127 5.82 -0.43 9.51
N ILE A 128 6.65 0.58 9.30
CA ILE A 128 8.03 0.40 8.83
C ILE A 128 9.06 0.74 9.91
N GLY A 129 8.59 1.01 11.13
CA GLY A 129 9.39 1.20 12.34
C GLY A 129 10.23 2.48 12.39
N TYR A 130 9.97 3.47 11.52
CA TYR A 130 10.73 4.71 11.54
C TYR A 130 10.16 5.74 12.53
N GLN A 131 11.02 6.66 12.94
CA GLN A 131 10.64 7.88 13.63
C GLN A 131 11.37 9.08 13.03
N ILE A 132 10.75 10.25 13.06
CA ILE A 132 11.32 11.54 12.63
C ILE A 132 10.98 12.59 13.68
N THR A 133 11.94 13.41 14.08
CA THR A 133 11.72 14.52 15.00
C THR A 133 11.83 15.84 14.26
N LEU A 134 10.76 16.64 14.28
CA LEU A 134 10.76 17.97 13.69
C LEU A 134 11.09 19.06 14.72
N PRO A 135 11.52 20.26 14.29
CA PRO A 135 11.54 21.42 15.17
C PRO A 135 10.15 21.74 15.71
N ASP A 136 10.06 22.26 16.95
CA ASP A 136 8.79 22.68 17.59
C ASP A 136 7.98 23.71 16.78
N SER A 137 8.62 24.36 15.82
CA SER A 137 8.01 25.31 14.90
C SER A 137 7.13 24.64 13.83
N TYR A 138 7.32 23.35 13.55
CA TYR A 138 6.51 22.61 12.60
C TYR A 138 5.18 22.21 13.19
N GLN A 139 4.14 22.20 12.36
CA GLN A 139 2.78 21.83 12.73
C GLN A 139 2.27 20.72 11.82
N ALA A 140 1.57 19.75 12.40
CA ALA A 140 0.89 18.73 11.64
C ALA A 140 -0.20 19.36 10.76
N VAL A 141 -0.27 18.94 9.50
CA VAL A 141 -1.28 19.43 8.53
C VAL A 141 -2.17 18.27 8.11
N SER A 142 -3.47 18.53 8.01
CA SER A 142 -4.41 17.57 7.43
C SER A 142 -4.59 17.84 5.93
N GLY A 143 -4.50 16.77 5.12
CA GLY A 143 -4.80 16.79 3.68
C GLY A 143 -3.59 16.47 2.78
N ASN A 144 -3.90 16.17 1.51
CA ASN A 144 -2.91 15.83 0.49
C ASN A 144 -2.44 17.14 -0.17
N SER A 145 -1.30 17.66 0.31
CA SER A 145 -0.71 18.92 -0.18
C SER A 145 0.23 18.73 -1.38
N VAL A 146 0.50 17.48 -1.74
CA VAL A 146 1.42 17.08 -2.81
C VAL A 146 0.72 16.07 -3.74
N SER A 147 1.25 15.81 -4.94
CA SER A 147 0.82 14.65 -5.73
C SER A 147 1.84 13.54 -5.54
N LEU A 148 1.43 12.40 -5.00
CA LEU A 148 2.32 11.24 -4.85
C LEU A 148 2.17 10.30 -6.06
N PRO A 149 3.15 9.42 -6.30
CA PRO A 149 2.98 8.26 -7.18
C PRO A 149 1.74 7.43 -6.82
N GLU A 150 1.13 6.76 -7.80
CA GLU A 150 -0.12 6.00 -7.62
C GLU A 150 -0.03 4.89 -6.55
N ASN A 151 1.15 4.30 -6.39
CA ASN A 151 1.46 3.24 -5.42
C ASN A 151 1.95 3.77 -4.06
N ALA A 152 1.98 5.09 -3.86
CA ALA A 152 2.40 5.69 -2.61
C ALA A 152 1.20 6.00 -1.70
N GLN A 153 1.30 5.57 -0.44
CA GLN A 153 0.33 5.87 0.59
C GLN A 153 0.86 6.97 1.50
N TYR A 154 0.07 8.04 1.66
CA TYR A 154 0.37 9.12 2.60
C TYR A 154 0.55 8.62 4.03
N ASP A 155 1.54 9.18 4.74
CA ASP A 155 1.81 8.89 6.14
C ASP A 155 1.75 10.16 7.01
N MET A 156 2.74 11.06 6.90
CA MET A 156 2.80 12.31 7.69
C MET A 156 2.84 13.53 6.77
N VAL A 157 2.15 14.61 7.15
CA VAL A 157 2.36 15.94 6.58
C VAL A 157 2.61 16.94 7.70
N ALA A 158 3.70 17.72 7.59
CA ALA A 158 4.02 18.79 8.51
C ALA A 158 4.45 20.05 7.76
N ALA A 159 3.96 21.21 8.19
CA ALA A 159 4.33 22.50 7.63
C ALA A 159 5.19 23.30 8.61
N ALA A 160 6.17 24.03 8.08
CA ALA A 160 6.89 25.03 8.83
C ALA A 160 6.03 26.29 9.05
N PRO A 161 6.44 27.24 9.92
CA PRO A 161 5.67 28.45 10.22
C PRO A 161 5.40 29.36 9.01
N ASP A 162 6.20 29.24 7.95
CA ASP A 162 6.02 30.00 6.72
C ASP A 162 4.77 29.57 5.92
N GLY A 163 4.16 28.43 6.27
CA GLY A 163 2.97 27.88 5.63
C GLY A 163 3.22 27.29 4.24
N ASN A 164 4.45 27.35 3.74
CA ASN A 164 4.83 26.97 2.38
C ASN A 164 5.81 25.79 2.37
N SER A 165 6.71 25.70 3.35
CA SER A 165 7.65 24.59 3.48
C SER A 165 6.93 23.40 4.12
N ILE A 166 6.79 22.29 3.40
CA ILE A 166 6.16 21.08 3.91
C ILE A 166 7.10 19.88 3.83
N ILE A 167 7.03 19.04 4.84
CA ILE A 167 7.61 17.69 4.85
C ILE A 167 6.46 16.71 4.77
N VAL A 168 6.47 15.91 3.72
CA VAL A 168 5.52 14.84 3.48
C VAL A 168 6.27 13.53 3.57
N THR A 169 5.77 12.58 4.35
CA THR A 169 6.21 11.19 4.27
C THR A 169 5.11 10.34 3.67
N ALA A 170 5.55 9.33 2.92
CA ALA A 170 4.70 8.31 2.33
C ALA A 170 5.40 6.96 2.39
N VAL A 171 4.61 5.91 2.29
CA VAL A 171 5.09 4.52 2.24
C VAL A 171 4.66 3.88 0.95
N ILE A 172 5.56 3.11 0.35
CA ILE A 172 5.31 2.34 -0.86
C ILE A 172 5.59 0.89 -0.54
N ASN A 173 4.65 0.00 -0.85
CA ASN A 173 4.87 -1.44 -0.69
C ASN A 173 5.76 -1.94 -1.83
N MET A 174 6.84 -2.67 -1.52
CA MET A 174 7.75 -3.23 -2.53
C MET A 174 7.05 -4.17 -3.50
N SER A 175 5.98 -4.85 -3.07
CA SER A 175 5.20 -5.73 -3.97
C SER A 175 4.40 -4.98 -5.02
N GLU A 176 4.21 -3.66 -4.86
CA GLU A 176 3.58 -2.78 -5.84
C GLU A 176 4.61 -2.18 -6.82
N LEU A 177 5.88 -2.56 -6.68
CA LEU A 177 6.95 -2.19 -7.60
C LEU A 177 7.27 -3.37 -8.51
N ASP A 178 7.65 -3.09 -9.75
CA ASP A 178 8.06 -4.11 -10.72
C ASP A 178 9.37 -4.86 -10.35
N GLY A 179 9.95 -4.59 -9.18
CA GLY A 179 11.15 -5.30 -8.71
C GLY A 179 11.24 -5.44 -7.20
N GLU A 180 10.88 -6.63 -6.72
CA GLU A 180 10.89 -7.00 -5.30
C GLU A 180 12.31 -7.09 -4.69
N ASN A 181 13.36 -7.19 -5.53
CA ASN A 181 14.75 -7.43 -5.11
C ASN A 181 15.74 -6.31 -5.44
N TRP A 182 15.25 -5.12 -5.77
CA TRP A 182 16.12 -4.00 -6.10
C TRP A 182 17.03 -3.59 -4.92
N SER A 183 18.28 -3.31 -5.24
CA SER A 183 19.21 -2.57 -4.39
C SER A 183 18.72 -1.14 -4.19
N ASP A 184 19.26 -0.46 -3.17
CA ASP A 184 18.93 0.96 -2.92
C ASP A 184 19.29 1.86 -4.12
N GLU A 185 20.30 1.49 -4.91
CA GLU A 185 20.67 2.15 -6.17
C GLU A 185 19.65 1.93 -7.27
N GLU A 186 19.18 0.70 -7.46
CA GLU A 186 18.13 0.38 -8.43
C GLU A 186 16.80 1.07 -8.06
N LEU A 187 16.48 1.12 -6.76
CA LEU A 187 15.35 1.90 -6.25
C LEU A 187 15.49 3.39 -6.59
N ALA A 188 16.67 3.98 -6.38
CA ALA A 188 16.93 5.38 -6.72
C ALA A 188 16.68 5.68 -8.21
N TYR A 189 17.16 4.79 -9.09
CA TYR A 189 16.94 4.92 -10.54
C TYR A 189 15.49 4.71 -10.93
N TYR A 190 14.79 3.78 -10.30
CA TYR A 190 13.37 3.55 -10.51
C TYR A 190 12.54 4.79 -10.16
N PHE A 191 12.76 5.38 -8.98
CA PHE A 191 12.04 6.60 -8.59
C PHE A 191 12.36 7.79 -9.49
N LYS A 192 13.61 7.91 -9.96
CA LYS A 192 13.95 8.91 -11.00
C LYS A 192 13.12 8.72 -12.28
N TYR A 193 12.78 7.49 -12.64
CA TYR A 193 11.94 7.22 -13.81
C TYR A 193 10.47 7.54 -13.55
N ILE A 194 9.91 7.13 -12.40
CA ILE A 194 8.52 7.45 -12.03
C ILE A 194 8.29 8.97 -12.07
N TYR A 195 9.18 9.75 -11.47
CA TYR A 195 8.98 11.20 -11.40
C TYR A 195 9.28 11.93 -12.70
N ARG A 196 9.93 11.29 -13.69
CA ARG A 196 10.23 11.89 -14.99
C ARG A 196 9.00 12.09 -15.87
N SER A 197 7.91 11.34 -15.66
CA SER A 197 6.66 11.56 -16.40
C SER A 197 5.95 12.84 -15.98
N ASP A 198 6.16 13.28 -14.73
CA ASP A 198 5.36 14.34 -14.11
C ASP A 198 6.21 15.55 -13.65
N SER A 199 7.54 15.50 -13.74
CA SER A 199 8.45 16.58 -13.29
C SER A 199 9.82 16.57 -14.00
N ASP A 200 10.48 17.73 -14.06
CA ASP A 200 11.87 17.84 -14.55
C ASP A 200 12.85 17.41 -13.44
N VAL A 201 13.33 16.16 -13.49
CA VAL A 201 14.34 15.64 -12.56
C VAL A 201 15.74 16.15 -12.94
N ILE A 202 16.38 16.92 -12.07
CA ILE A 202 17.68 17.58 -12.33
C ILE A 202 18.88 16.90 -11.66
N GLY A 203 18.67 15.93 -10.77
CA GLY A 203 19.75 15.21 -10.09
C GLY A 203 19.29 13.93 -9.39
N ALA A 204 20.24 13.00 -9.19
CA ALA A 204 20.09 11.84 -8.32
C ALA A 204 21.39 11.62 -7.54
N SER A 205 21.31 11.34 -6.25
CA SER A 205 22.46 11.17 -5.37
C SER A 205 22.10 10.30 -4.16
N PHE A 206 23.09 9.96 -3.34
CA PHE A 206 22.90 9.41 -2.00
C PHE A 206 23.39 10.43 -0.96
N ASN A 207 22.68 10.54 0.16
CA ASN A 207 23.20 11.27 1.31
C ASN A 207 23.97 10.34 2.26
N ASP A 208 24.67 10.92 3.23
CA ASP A 208 25.47 10.19 4.22
C ASP A 208 24.63 9.31 5.17
N LEU A 209 23.30 9.44 5.11
CA LEU A 209 22.31 8.65 5.86
C LEU A 209 21.76 7.46 5.05
N GLY A 210 22.27 7.23 3.84
CA GLY A 210 21.88 6.13 2.96
C GLY A 210 20.54 6.34 2.24
N PHE A 211 19.96 7.55 2.29
CA PHE A 211 18.80 7.86 1.46
C PHE A 211 19.25 8.09 0.03
N ALA A 212 18.57 7.42 -0.89
CA ALA A 212 18.52 7.85 -2.27
C ALA A 212 17.77 9.18 -2.34
N LYS A 213 18.29 10.14 -3.11
CA LYS A 213 17.71 11.48 -3.26
C LYS A 213 17.56 11.79 -4.74
N ILE A 214 16.38 12.25 -5.14
CA ILE A 214 16.17 12.95 -6.42
C ILE A 214 15.76 14.39 -6.16
N THR A 215 16.10 15.28 -7.09
CA THR A 215 15.72 16.69 -7.03
C THR A 215 14.82 17.02 -8.22
N LEU A 216 13.63 17.52 -7.92
CA LEU A 216 12.54 17.84 -8.85
C LEU A 216 12.40 19.36 -9.01
N VAL A 217 12.10 19.83 -10.21
CA VAL A 217 11.60 21.20 -10.43
C VAL A 217 10.07 21.15 -10.42
N GLN A 218 9.43 21.74 -9.41
CA GLN A 218 7.96 21.81 -9.30
C GLN A 218 7.39 23.11 -9.89
N SER A 219 8.15 24.20 -9.91
CA SER A 219 7.79 25.49 -10.53
C SER A 219 9.03 26.33 -10.86
N GLU A 220 8.85 27.52 -11.46
CA GLU A 220 9.95 28.44 -11.81
C GLU A 220 10.89 28.77 -10.63
N ASP A 221 10.36 28.76 -9.39
CA ASP A 221 11.11 29.09 -8.17
C ASP A 221 11.18 27.95 -7.14
N GLY A 222 10.44 26.86 -7.36
CA GLY A 222 10.23 25.78 -6.40
C GLY A 222 10.91 24.49 -6.85
N VAL A 223 11.99 24.14 -6.18
CA VAL A 223 12.61 22.80 -6.26
C VAL A 223 12.02 21.96 -5.13
N ALA A 224 11.88 20.64 -5.32
CA ALA A 224 11.58 19.70 -4.25
C ALA A 224 12.64 18.61 -4.22
N ASP A 225 13.08 18.24 -3.03
CA ASP A 225 13.90 17.04 -2.84
C ASP A 225 13.01 15.90 -2.38
N VAL A 226 13.15 14.75 -3.05
CA VAL A 226 12.48 13.51 -2.64
C VAL A 226 13.53 12.50 -2.24
N TYR A 227 13.43 12.04 -1.01
CA TYR A 227 14.30 11.07 -0.39
C TYR A 227 13.59 9.71 -0.33
N PHE A 228 14.34 8.65 -0.54
CA PHE A 228 13.85 7.28 -0.50
C PHE A 228 14.80 6.42 0.31
N ARG A 229 14.23 5.51 1.10
CA ARG A 229 14.99 4.49 1.81
C ARG A 229 14.17 3.21 1.94
N ARG A 230 14.81 2.09 1.64
CA ARG A 230 14.21 0.78 1.87
C ARG A 230 14.12 0.50 3.37
N CYS A 231 12.97 -0.02 3.78
CA CYS A 231 12.63 -0.40 5.15
C CYS A 231 11.95 -1.79 5.09
N GLY A 232 12.74 -2.85 4.94
CA GLY A 232 12.24 -4.20 4.74
C GLY A 232 11.45 -4.37 3.43
N SER A 233 10.16 -4.70 3.55
CA SER A 233 9.22 -4.86 2.42
C SER A 233 8.56 -3.56 1.96
N TYR A 234 9.01 -2.42 2.50
CA TYR A 234 8.49 -1.10 2.16
C TYR A 234 9.61 -0.15 1.75
N VAL A 235 9.23 0.93 1.09
CA VAL A 235 10.08 2.11 0.89
C VAL A 235 9.46 3.27 1.65
N LEU A 236 10.26 3.92 2.50
CA LEU A 236 9.97 5.24 3.03
C LEU A 236 10.30 6.28 1.96
N MET A 237 9.32 7.10 1.62
CA MET A 237 9.48 8.28 0.79
C MET A 237 9.32 9.54 1.65
N ILE A 238 10.20 10.52 1.48
CA ILE A 238 10.09 11.84 2.11
C ILE A 238 10.20 12.89 1.03
N GLU A 239 9.14 13.64 0.82
CA GLU A 239 9.13 14.78 -0.09
C GLU A 239 9.18 16.08 0.71
N THR A 240 10.15 16.93 0.39
CA THR A 240 10.29 18.26 0.99
C THR A 240 9.99 19.30 -0.09
N VAL A 241 8.82 19.92 -0.02
CA VAL A 241 8.48 21.05 -0.91
C VAL A 241 9.19 22.28 -0.36
N PHE A 242 10.08 22.83 -1.18
CA PHE A 242 11.27 23.49 -0.66
C PHE A 242 11.38 24.96 -1.03
N ILE A 243 12.05 25.68 -0.11
CA ILE A 243 12.60 27.01 -0.32
C ILE A 243 14.14 26.84 -0.26
N PRO A 244 14.91 27.21 -1.32
CA PRO A 244 16.38 27.14 -1.42
C PRO A 244 17.22 27.45 -0.18
N SER A 245 16.72 28.34 0.68
CA SER A 245 17.43 28.82 1.88
C SER A 245 17.45 27.83 3.06
N ARG A 246 16.67 26.73 3.05
CA ARG A 246 16.48 25.87 4.24
C ARG A 246 17.09 24.48 4.16
N TRP A 247 17.98 24.22 3.20
CA TRP A 247 18.60 22.88 3.02
C TRP A 247 19.27 22.32 4.28
N GLN A 248 19.92 23.19 5.08
CA GLN A 248 20.58 22.79 6.34
C GLN A 248 19.59 22.27 7.38
N GLU A 249 18.38 22.82 7.40
CA GLU A 249 17.36 22.41 8.35
C GLU A 249 16.74 21.07 7.96
N ILE A 250 16.50 20.85 6.66
CA ILE A 250 16.06 19.54 6.16
C ILE A 250 17.11 18.48 6.47
N ASP A 251 18.39 18.77 6.20
CA ASP A 251 19.48 17.85 6.52
C ASP A 251 19.49 17.51 8.03
N GLN A 252 19.37 18.51 8.91
CA GLN A 252 19.25 18.28 10.36
C GLN A 252 18.04 17.43 10.74
N ILE A 253 16.88 17.66 10.10
CA ILE A 253 15.67 16.86 10.33
C ILE A 253 15.89 15.41 9.93
N LEU A 254 16.48 15.16 8.76
CA LEU A 254 16.78 13.79 8.30
C LEU A 254 17.74 13.08 9.26
N HIS A 255 18.70 13.79 9.86
CA HIS A 255 19.59 13.23 10.88
C HIS A 255 18.90 12.88 12.20
N THR A 256 17.67 13.34 12.44
CA THR A 256 16.86 12.88 13.58
C THR A 256 16.20 11.54 13.34
N MET A 257 16.15 11.09 12.07
CA MET A 257 15.43 9.88 11.74
C MET A 257 16.11 8.66 12.36
N LYS A 258 15.27 7.78 12.92
CA LYS A 258 15.67 6.42 13.21
C LYS A 258 14.87 5.53 12.29
N ILE A 259 15.58 4.72 11.52
CA ILE A 259 15.01 3.77 10.57
C ILE A 259 15.53 2.40 11.00
N PRO A 260 14.67 1.37 11.10
CA PRO A 260 15.13 0.02 11.39
C PRO A 260 16.08 -0.46 10.30
N ASP A 261 17.08 -1.24 10.69
CA ASP A 261 17.98 -1.92 9.75
C ASP A 261 17.24 -2.95 8.89
#